data_AF-A0A494YUX6-F1
#
_entry.id   AF-A0A494YUX6-F1
#
_cell.length_a   1.000
_cell.length_b   1.000
_cell.length_c   1.000
_cell.angle_alpha   90.00
_cell.angle_beta   90.00
_cell.angle_gamma   90.00
#
_symmetry.space_group_name_H-M   'P 1'
#
loop_
_entity.id
_entity.type
_entity.pdbx_description
1 polymer ?
#
loop_
_entity_poly.entity_id
_entity_poly.type
_entity_poly.pdbx_seq_one_letter_code
_entity_poly.pdbx_strand_id
1 'polypeptide(L)'
;MEISVRPGDSLWYYSQLFGVPLQLIEASNSQINQGQLMVGSRIMIPGYLLSEYKIKPNDTIWTIAMRNNIPLDRLQVVNQGINPAYLQVGQNLNLPERVTNMVVTDVDNYTYEKMVEDINQLLSIYPFIMNQTIGNSVMGKNIIELQVGIGPKEVHVNGSFHANEWITTPIIIRFLNQYALSLTNNVPIRGLFMHPFFANTRLSLVPMVNPDGVNLVINGSTSAGEHETAVLEINNHSEDFSNWKANIRGVDLNNQYPAQWETEAARKPTAPAPRDYPGTGPLTEPEAIAMANLARERNFRRMNAFHTQGEVIFWGFQGMEPPEAETYVNEYERVSGYTPIRFVDSYAGYKDWFIQEFRRAGFTVELGTGVNPLPIEQFPEIYEETLGVLLANLYL
;
A
#
# COMPACT_ATOMS: atom_id res chain seq x y z
N MET A 1 11.13 -0.31 16.01
CA MET A 1 11.27 -0.40 17.49
C MET A 1 11.36 0.99 18.13
N GLU A 2 11.09 1.12 19.43
CA GLU A 2 11.21 2.37 20.19
C GLU A 2 12.45 2.34 21.12
N ILE A 3 13.15 3.48 21.26
CA ILE A 3 14.25 3.68 22.20
C ILE A 3 14.11 5.00 22.96
N SER A 4 14.74 5.11 24.13
CA SER A 4 14.76 6.35 24.92
C SER A 4 16.04 7.16 24.66
N VAL A 5 15.94 8.49 24.58
CA VAL A 5 17.09 9.37 24.40
C VAL A 5 17.97 9.41 25.66
N ARG A 6 19.28 9.15 25.52
CA ARG A 6 20.26 9.33 26.60
C ARG A 6 20.95 10.71 26.51
N PRO A 7 21.60 11.19 27.58
CA PRO A 7 22.40 12.41 27.51
C PRO A 7 23.47 12.33 26.41
N GLY A 8 23.45 13.29 25.49
CA GLY A 8 24.40 13.38 24.37
C GLY A 8 24.03 12.59 23.11
N ASP A 9 22.98 11.78 23.14
CA ASP A 9 22.50 11.10 21.94
C ASP A 9 21.86 12.10 20.94
N SER A 10 21.91 11.76 19.65
CA SER A 10 21.28 12.52 18.56
C SER A 10 20.67 11.58 17.51
N LEU A 11 19.77 12.07 16.66
CA LEU A 11 19.25 11.27 15.54
C LEU A 11 20.38 10.80 14.59
N TRP A 12 21.38 11.66 14.37
CA TRP A 12 22.57 11.30 13.59
C TRP A 12 23.36 10.17 14.25
N TYR A 13 23.56 10.23 15.57
CA TYR A 13 24.21 9.14 16.30
C TYR A 13 23.44 7.82 16.18
N TYR A 14 22.10 7.84 16.31
CA TYR A 14 21.29 6.64 16.10
C TYR A 14 21.34 6.12 14.65
N SER A 15 21.40 7.02 13.67
CA SER A 15 21.61 6.66 12.27
C SER A 15 22.89 5.82 12.09
N GLN A 16 23.99 6.24 12.71
CA GLN A 16 25.26 5.49 12.68
C GLN A 16 25.17 4.18 13.48
N LEU A 17 24.61 4.24 14.69
CA LEU A 17 24.53 3.08 15.59
C LEU A 17 23.69 1.94 15.01
N PHE A 18 22.59 2.27 14.33
CA PHE A 18 21.69 1.30 13.73
C PHE A 18 21.98 1.05 12.25
N GLY A 19 22.80 1.88 11.59
CA GLY A 19 23.03 1.76 10.14
C GLY A 19 21.74 2.02 9.35
N VAL A 20 20.97 3.02 9.77
CA VAL A 20 19.72 3.44 9.13
C VAL A 20 19.89 4.88 8.68
N PRO A 21 19.59 5.23 7.42
CA PRO A 21 19.73 6.60 6.94
C PRO A 21 18.95 7.62 7.78
N LEU A 22 19.60 8.74 8.10
CA LEU A 22 19.07 9.77 8.99
C LEU A 22 17.65 10.22 8.60
N GLN A 23 17.42 10.45 7.30
CA GLN A 23 16.12 10.87 6.78
C GLN A 23 14.97 9.90 7.12
N LEU A 24 15.25 8.60 7.22
CA LEU A 24 14.23 7.62 7.60
C LEU A 24 13.91 7.71 9.09
N ILE A 25 14.92 7.98 9.94
CA ILE A 25 14.71 8.21 11.37
C ILE A 25 13.93 9.52 11.57
N GLU A 26 14.31 10.59 10.86
CA GLU A 26 13.61 11.87 10.90
C GLU A 26 12.15 11.73 10.46
N ALA A 27 11.88 11.05 9.35
CA ALA A 27 10.53 10.80 8.86
C ALA A 27 9.70 9.92 9.81
N SER A 28 10.35 8.98 10.51
CA SER A 28 9.70 8.13 11.54
C SER A 28 9.34 8.89 12.82
N ASN A 29 9.83 10.12 12.98
CA ASN A 29 9.71 10.93 14.19
C ASN A 29 9.31 12.38 13.86
N SER A 30 8.47 12.58 12.83
CA SER A 30 8.08 13.90 12.32
C SER A 30 7.39 14.80 13.35
N GLN A 31 6.82 14.21 14.39
CA GLN A 31 6.15 14.89 15.50
C GLN A 31 7.11 15.51 16.52
N ILE A 32 8.41 15.16 16.48
CA ILE A 32 9.41 15.61 17.45
C ILE A 32 10.20 16.79 16.88
N ASN A 33 10.50 17.79 17.72
CA ASN A 33 11.43 18.85 17.34
C ASN A 33 12.85 18.28 17.22
N GLN A 34 13.31 18.11 15.98
CA GLN A 34 14.58 17.47 15.65
C GLN A 34 15.81 18.25 16.17
N GLY A 35 15.69 19.56 16.39
CA GLY A 35 16.77 20.41 16.89
C GLY A 35 16.98 20.35 18.39
N GLN A 36 16.07 19.75 19.15
CA GLN A 36 16.11 19.66 20.61
C GLN A 36 15.56 18.32 21.10
N LEU A 37 16.38 17.26 20.99
CA LEU A 37 16.05 15.99 21.63
C LEU A 37 16.19 16.11 23.15
N MET A 38 15.07 15.95 23.86
CA MET A 38 15.08 15.90 25.31
C MET A 38 15.49 14.51 25.78
N VAL A 39 16.30 14.45 26.84
CA VAL A 39 16.64 13.18 27.51
C VAL A 39 15.35 12.50 27.96
N GLY A 40 15.23 11.20 27.68
CA GLY A 40 14.04 10.40 27.96
C GLY A 40 12.94 10.48 26.89
N SER A 41 13.07 11.32 25.86
CA SER A 41 12.17 11.27 24.70
C SER A 41 12.23 9.91 24.02
N ARG A 42 11.10 9.46 23.47
CA ARG A 42 10.99 8.19 22.73
C ARG A 42 11.27 8.44 21.25
N ILE A 43 12.18 7.66 20.68
CA ILE A 43 12.57 7.71 19.28
C ILE A 43 12.25 6.38 18.61
N MET A 44 11.58 6.46 17.48
CA MET A 44 11.30 5.32 16.62
C MET A 44 12.48 5.04 15.70
N ILE A 45 13.03 3.83 15.78
CA ILE A 45 14.06 3.31 14.88
C ILE A 45 13.39 2.35 13.89
N PRO A 46 13.34 2.68 12.60
CA PRO A 46 12.71 1.83 11.59
C PRO A 46 13.62 0.66 11.18
N GLY A 47 13.02 -0.42 10.67
CA GLY A 47 13.72 -1.61 10.18
C GLY A 47 14.21 -2.56 11.27
N TYR A 48 13.75 -2.38 12.51
CA TYR A 48 14.15 -3.18 13.67
C TYR A 48 12.96 -3.64 14.51
N LEU A 49 13.01 -4.91 14.92
CA LEU A 49 12.14 -5.52 15.91
C LEU A 49 12.92 -5.87 17.19
N LEU A 50 12.20 -6.10 18.28
CA LEU A 50 12.79 -6.56 19.53
C LEU A 50 12.47 -8.05 19.72
N SER A 51 13.49 -8.81 20.09
CA SER A 51 13.40 -10.22 20.44
C SER A 51 13.83 -10.40 21.89
N GLU A 52 13.09 -11.23 22.64
CA GLU A 52 13.38 -11.48 24.05
C GLU A 52 14.49 -12.52 24.21
N TYR A 53 15.52 -12.17 24.98
CA TYR A 53 16.58 -13.07 25.39
C TYR A 53 16.57 -13.25 26.91
N LYS A 54 16.50 -14.51 27.36
CA LYS A 54 16.63 -14.85 28.79
C LYS A 54 18.09 -15.02 29.16
N ILE A 55 18.55 -14.21 30.11
CA ILE A 55 19.93 -14.24 30.61
C ILE A 55 20.25 -15.61 31.20
N LYS A 56 21.35 -16.22 30.74
CA LYS A 56 21.84 -17.53 31.17
C LYS A 56 22.98 -17.38 32.17
N PRO A 57 23.32 -18.44 32.95
CA PRO A 57 24.50 -18.43 33.80
C PRO A 57 25.76 -18.03 33.02
N ASN A 58 26.58 -17.15 33.62
CA ASN A 58 27.81 -16.59 33.05
C ASN A 58 27.62 -15.65 31.84
N ASP A 59 26.40 -15.24 31.53
CA ASP A 59 26.20 -14.19 30.53
C ASP A 59 26.62 -12.82 31.10
N THR A 60 27.27 -12.04 30.24
CA THR A 60 27.47 -10.60 30.37
C THR A 60 26.83 -9.89 29.18
N ILE A 61 26.53 -8.60 29.29
CA ILE A 61 26.05 -7.83 28.13
C ILE A 61 27.04 -7.93 26.97
N TRP A 62 28.34 -7.94 27.25
CA TRP A 62 29.38 -8.08 26.22
C TRP A 62 29.34 -9.45 25.52
N THR A 63 29.26 -10.56 26.27
CA THR A 63 29.20 -11.90 25.66
C THR A 63 27.92 -12.10 24.87
N ILE A 64 26.80 -11.54 25.33
CA ILE A 64 25.53 -11.59 24.58
C ILE A 64 25.64 -10.77 23.30
N ALA A 65 26.14 -9.54 23.37
CA ALA A 65 26.36 -8.68 22.21
C ALA A 65 27.25 -9.37 21.16
N MET A 66 28.39 -9.93 21.58
CA MET A 66 29.33 -10.61 20.71
C MET A 66 28.72 -11.85 20.03
N ARG A 67 28.02 -12.71 20.79
CA ARG A 67 27.41 -13.94 20.25
C ARG A 67 26.31 -13.65 19.22
N ASN A 68 25.59 -12.54 19.38
CA ASN A 68 24.51 -12.14 18.47
C ASN A 68 24.97 -11.15 17.39
N ASN A 69 26.27 -10.84 17.31
CA ASN A 69 26.82 -9.85 16.37
C ASN A 69 26.15 -8.46 16.48
N ILE A 70 25.86 -8.03 17.72
CA ILE A 70 25.22 -6.74 18.03
C ILE A 70 26.28 -5.81 18.62
N PRO A 71 26.44 -4.57 18.12
CA PRO A 71 27.29 -3.58 18.79
C PRO A 71 26.87 -3.38 20.24
N LEU A 72 27.84 -3.39 21.17
CA LEU A 72 27.57 -3.30 22.61
C LEU A 72 26.64 -2.14 22.97
N ASP A 73 26.92 -0.96 22.42
CA ASP A 73 26.17 0.26 22.68
C ASP A 73 24.72 0.16 22.15
N ARG A 74 24.50 -0.55 21.03
CA ARG A 74 23.16 -0.81 20.48
C ARG A 74 22.33 -1.63 21.47
N LEU A 75 22.95 -2.64 22.07
CA LEU A 75 22.30 -3.47 23.08
C LEU A 75 22.00 -2.67 24.35
N GLN A 76 22.90 -1.77 24.76
CA GLN A 76 22.71 -0.91 25.94
C GLN A 76 21.61 0.14 25.72
N VAL A 77 21.54 0.77 24.54
CA VAL A 77 20.49 1.76 24.20
C VAL A 77 19.09 1.15 24.32
N VAL A 78 18.92 -0.11 23.92
CA VAL A 78 17.63 -0.81 23.97
C VAL A 78 17.29 -1.30 25.39
N ASN A 79 18.28 -1.40 26.28
CA ASN A 79 18.14 -1.99 27.62
C ASN A 79 18.58 -1.03 28.74
N GLN A 80 18.22 0.26 28.63
CA GLN A 80 18.67 1.30 29.57
C GLN A 80 18.26 1.07 31.04
N GLY A 81 17.21 0.28 31.27
CA GLY A 81 16.77 -0.10 32.63
C GLY A 81 17.59 -1.23 33.28
N ILE A 82 18.52 -1.85 32.54
CA ILE A 82 19.29 -3.01 33.01
C ILE A 82 20.70 -2.56 33.38
N ASN A 83 21.12 -2.85 34.63
CA ASN A 83 22.48 -2.58 35.07
C ASN A 83 23.43 -3.68 34.54
N PRO A 84 24.39 -3.36 33.66
CA PRO A 84 25.30 -4.35 33.08
C PRO A 84 26.17 -5.09 34.10
N ALA A 85 26.40 -4.51 35.28
CA ALA A 85 27.22 -5.11 36.33
C ALA A 85 26.47 -6.13 37.21
N TYR A 86 25.14 -6.15 37.16
CA TYR A 86 24.30 -6.94 38.06
C TYR A 86 23.20 -7.68 37.29
N LEU A 87 23.59 -8.45 36.27
CA LEU A 87 22.65 -9.27 35.51
C LEU A 87 22.13 -10.44 36.36
N GLN A 88 20.82 -10.69 36.32
CA GLN A 88 20.19 -11.81 36.99
C GLN A 88 19.87 -12.93 36.00
N VAL A 89 20.21 -14.17 36.35
CA VAL A 89 19.83 -15.34 35.54
C VAL A 89 18.30 -15.41 35.45
N GLY A 90 17.79 -15.57 34.23
CA GLY A 90 16.35 -15.59 33.94
C GLY A 90 15.73 -14.21 33.67
N GLN A 91 16.46 -13.12 33.87
CA GLN A 91 16.02 -11.78 33.49
C GLN A 91 15.87 -11.66 31.97
N ASN A 92 14.85 -10.94 31.52
CA ASN A 92 14.63 -10.64 30.11
C ASN A 92 15.52 -9.48 29.64
N LEU A 93 16.13 -9.65 28.47
CA LEU A 93 16.93 -8.65 27.76
C LEU A 93 16.37 -8.54 26.34
N ASN A 94 16.22 -7.31 25.83
CA ASN A 94 15.74 -7.08 24.48
C ASN A 94 16.90 -7.06 23.48
N LEU A 95 16.85 -7.91 22.46
CA LEU A 95 17.81 -7.91 21.36
C LEU A 95 17.21 -7.14 20.16
N PRO A 96 17.88 -6.09 19.66
CA PRO A 96 17.46 -5.42 18.44
C PRO A 96 17.80 -6.27 17.21
N GLU A 97 16.77 -6.79 16.54
CA GLU A 97 16.89 -7.59 15.33
C GLU A 97 16.52 -6.78 14.10
N ARG A 98 17.41 -6.77 13.10
CA ARG A 98 17.19 -6.07 11.85
C ARG A 98 16.29 -6.89 10.93
N VAL A 99 15.24 -6.26 10.41
CA VAL A 99 14.34 -6.89 9.44
C VAL A 99 14.98 -6.82 8.05
N THR A 100 15.35 -7.99 7.52
CA THR A 100 16.05 -8.15 6.24
C THR A 100 15.25 -8.93 5.19
N ASN A 101 14.14 -9.56 5.59
CA ASN A 101 13.28 -10.35 4.73
C ASN A 101 11.90 -9.71 4.61
N MET A 102 11.18 -10.05 3.55
CA MET A 102 9.76 -9.72 3.39
C MET A 102 8.96 -10.24 4.58
N VAL A 103 8.06 -9.41 5.10
CA VAL A 103 7.12 -9.78 6.17
C VAL A 103 5.76 -10.14 5.60
N VAL A 104 5.34 -9.46 4.53
CA VAL A 104 4.13 -9.79 3.78
C VAL A 104 4.47 -10.88 2.78
N THR A 105 4.34 -12.15 3.20
CA THR A 105 4.67 -13.33 2.37
C THR A 105 3.47 -14.14 1.96
N ASP A 106 2.41 -14.16 2.77
CA ASP A 106 1.18 -14.87 2.48
C ASP A 106 0.20 -13.91 1.78
N VAL A 107 -0.02 -14.13 0.48
CA VAL A 107 -0.86 -13.29 -0.38
C VAL A 107 -2.15 -13.99 -0.80
N ASP A 108 -2.38 -15.21 -0.32
CA ASP A 108 -3.58 -15.97 -0.63
C ASP A 108 -4.79 -15.47 0.18
N ASN A 109 -6.00 -15.60 -0.38
CA ASN A 109 -7.26 -15.19 0.26
C ASN A 109 -7.15 -13.83 0.99
N TYR A 110 -6.70 -12.79 0.26
CA TYR A 110 -6.28 -11.52 0.82
C TYR A 110 -7.46 -10.61 1.20
N THR A 111 -8.09 -10.90 2.34
CA THR A 111 -9.23 -10.11 2.86
C THR A 111 -8.80 -8.73 3.35
N TYR A 112 -9.79 -7.87 3.62
CA TYR A 112 -9.56 -6.58 4.26
C TYR A 112 -8.84 -6.71 5.61
N GLU A 113 -9.23 -7.69 6.44
CA GLU A 113 -8.64 -7.91 7.76
C GLU A 113 -7.16 -8.29 7.65
N LYS A 114 -6.83 -9.18 6.70
CA LYS A 114 -5.44 -9.57 6.41
C LYS A 114 -4.61 -8.39 5.92
N MET A 115 -5.16 -7.57 5.02
CA MET A 115 -4.51 -6.31 4.60
C MET A 115 -4.23 -5.39 5.79
N VAL A 116 -5.19 -5.22 6.71
CA VAL A 116 -5.02 -4.37 7.89
C VAL A 116 -3.95 -4.94 8.83
N GLU A 117 -3.91 -6.25 9.04
CA GLU A 117 -2.86 -6.93 9.82
C GLU A 117 -1.48 -6.69 9.22
N ASP A 118 -1.33 -6.87 7.91
CA ASP A 118 -0.07 -6.63 7.18
C ASP A 118 0.35 -5.16 7.24
N ILE A 119 -0.59 -4.22 7.06
CA ILE A 119 -0.32 -2.79 7.22
C ILE A 119 0.17 -2.50 8.64
N ASN A 120 -0.50 -3.00 9.67
CA ASN A 120 -0.10 -2.78 11.05
C ASN A 120 1.30 -3.35 11.34
N GLN A 121 1.61 -4.53 10.80
CA GLN A 121 2.95 -5.11 10.90
C GLN A 121 3.98 -4.21 10.23
N LEU A 122 3.72 -3.74 9.00
CA LEU A 122 4.61 -2.84 8.27
C LEU A 122 4.82 -1.51 9.02
N LEU A 123 3.76 -0.88 9.55
CA LEU A 123 3.88 0.37 10.30
C LEU A 123 4.68 0.21 11.60
N SER A 124 4.58 -0.95 12.26
CA SER A 124 5.36 -1.24 13.47
C SER A 124 6.87 -1.34 13.19
N ILE A 125 7.23 -1.81 11.99
CA ILE A 125 8.62 -1.98 11.54
C ILE A 125 9.14 -0.69 10.87
N TYR A 126 8.30 -0.01 10.08
CA TYR A 126 8.65 1.11 9.22
C TYR A 126 7.79 2.36 9.53
N PRO A 127 7.98 2.99 10.70
CA PRO A 127 7.19 4.15 11.14
C PRO A 127 7.31 5.41 10.26
N PHE A 128 8.20 5.44 9.26
CA PHE A 128 8.24 6.49 8.25
C PHE A 128 7.12 6.34 7.18
N ILE A 129 6.41 5.22 7.17
CA ILE A 129 5.19 5.04 6.38
C ILE A 129 4.05 5.68 7.18
N MET A 130 3.36 6.64 6.58
CA MET A 130 2.18 7.25 7.18
C MET A 130 0.93 6.55 6.67
N ASN A 131 -0.10 6.47 7.50
CA ASN A 131 -1.43 6.04 7.08
C ASN A 131 -2.49 7.06 7.46
N GLN A 132 -3.58 7.08 6.70
CA GLN A 132 -4.79 7.81 7.05
C GLN A 132 -6.03 7.13 6.47
N THR A 133 -7.16 7.29 7.15
CA THR A 133 -8.47 6.91 6.60
C THR A 133 -8.97 8.05 5.71
N ILE A 134 -9.24 7.75 4.44
CA ILE A 134 -9.76 8.73 3.46
C ILE A 134 -11.29 8.71 3.33
N GLY A 135 -11.92 7.72 3.94
CA GLY A 135 -13.36 7.50 3.93
C GLY A 135 -13.68 6.11 4.43
N ASN A 136 -14.96 5.73 4.35
CA ASN A 136 -15.44 4.43 4.75
C ASN A 136 -16.22 3.78 3.60
N SER A 137 -16.18 2.46 3.53
CA SER A 137 -17.06 1.70 2.66
C SER A 137 -18.51 1.75 3.14
N VAL A 138 -19.44 1.20 2.36
CA VAL A 138 -20.85 1.07 2.75
C VAL A 138 -21.03 0.41 4.12
N MET A 139 -20.27 -0.65 4.42
CA MET A 139 -20.32 -1.35 5.71
C MET A 139 -19.45 -0.73 6.79
N GLY A 140 -18.85 0.44 6.54
CA GLY A 140 -18.08 1.19 7.53
C GLY A 140 -16.60 0.80 7.62
N LYS A 141 -16.07 -0.10 6.77
CA LYS A 141 -14.63 -0.41 6.77
C LYS A 141 -13.83 0.80 6.30
N ASN A 142 -12.67 1.04 6.91
CA ASN A 142 -11.84 2.20 6.54
C ASN A 142 -11.22 1.99 5.16
N ILE A 143 -11.26 3.01 4.32
CA ILE A 143 -10.46 3.06 3.10
C ILE A 143 -9.14 3.73 3.47
N ILE A 144 -8.05 2.97 3.40
CA ILE A 144 -6.76 3.36 3.95
C ILE A 144 -5.85 3.87 2.84
N GLU A 145 -5.38 5.11 2.96
CA GLU A 145 -4.24 5.63 2.20
C GLU A 145 -2.95 5.38 2.99
N LEU A 146 -1.94 4.84 2.34
CA LEU A 146 -0.57 4.74 2.81
C LEU A 146 0.31 5.73 2.05
N GLN A 147 1.21 6.41 2.75
CA GLN A 147 2.15 7.36 2.16
C GLN A 147 3.58 7.03 2.56
N VAL A 148 4.50 7.07 1.59
CA VAL A 148 5.94 6.91 1.82
C VAL A 148 6.73 7.89 0.98
N GLY A 149 7.74 8.51 1.61
CA GLY A 149 8.59 9.53 0.98
C GLY A 149 8.21 10.96 1.37
N ILE A 150 9.20 11.84 1.25
CA ILE A 150 9.17 13.23 1.75
C ILE A 150 9.29 14.26 0.62
N GLY A 151 9.35 13.81 -0.63
CA GLY A 151 9.56 14.70 -1.75
C GLY A 151 8.30 15.37 -2.29
N PRO A 152 8.44 16.44 -3.09
CA PRO A 152 7.32 17.24 -3.56
C PRO A 152 6.56 16.62 -4.74
N LYS A 153 7.13 15.59 -5.41
CA LYS A 153 6.45 14.89 -6.51
C LYS A 153 5.49 13.86 -5.93
N GLU A 154 4.19 14.08 -6.01
CA GLU A 154 3.19 13.10 -5.56
C GLU A 154 2.79 12.17 -6.71
N VAL A 155 2.89 10.87 -6.51
CA VAL A 155 2.38 9.85 -7.45
C VAL A 155 1.48 8.88 -6.72
N HIS A 156 0.45 8.39 -7.40
CA HIS A 156 -0.60 7.58 -6.78
C HIS A 156 -0.76 6.22 -7.45
N VAL A 157 -1.05 5.21 -6.64
CA VAL A 157 -1.46 3.87 -7.08
C VAL A 157 -2.65 3.40 -6.23
N ASN A 158 -3.63 2.77 -6.85
CA ASN A 158 -4.74 2.15 -6.13
C ASN A 158 -5.13 0.81 -6.76
N GLY A 159 -5.89 0.00 -6.01
CA GLY A 159 -6.33 -1.32 -6.44
C GLY A 159 -7.69 -1.71 -5.85
N SER A 160 -8.20 -2.85 -6.33
CA SER A 160 -9.48 -3.45 -5.92
C SER A 160 -10.65 -2.47 -5.97
N PHE A 161 -10.75 -1.71 -7.06
CA PHE A 161 -12.00 -1.04 -7.42
C PHE A 161 -13.10 -2.08 -7.68
N HIS A 162 -12.77 -3.10 -8.47
CA HIS A 162 -13.60 -4.29 -8.62
C HIS A 162 -13.23 -5.35 -7.58
N ALA A 163 -14.25 -5.93 -6.94
CA ALA A 163 -14.09 -6.89 -5.86
C ALA A 163 -13.34 -8.17 -6.27
N ASN A 164 -13.62 -8.72 -7.45
CA ASN A 164 -12.96 -9.94 -7.93
C ASN A 164 -11.57 -9.71 -8.54
N GLU A 165 -11.06 -8.48 -8.49
CA GLU A 165 -9.71 -8.09 -8.94
C GLU A 165 -8.79 -7.87 -7.71
N TRP A 166 -9.12 -8.55 -6.60
CA TRP A 166 -8.50 -8.35 -5.28
C TRP A 166 -7.00 -8.61 -5.23
N ILE A 167 -6.45 -9.39 -6.18
CA ILE A 167 -5.01 -9.67 -6.31
C ILE A 167 -4.17 -8.40 -6.48
N THR A 168 -4.77 -7.31 -6.95
CA THR A 168 -4.13 -5.98 -7.02
C THR A 168 -3.74 -5.43 -5.64
N THR A 169 -4.50 -5.76 -4.58
CA THR A 169 -4.19 -5.33 -3.20
C THR A 169 -2.85 -5.91 -2.70
N PRO A 170 -2.64 -7.24 -2.64
CA PRO A 170 -1.38 -7.78 -2.17
C PRO A 170 -0.19 -7.40 -3.05
N ILE A 171 -0.37 -7.10 -4.35
CA ILE A 171 0.70 -6.54 -5.20
C ILE A 171 1.19 -5.19 -4.65
N ILE A 172 0.25 -4.28 -4.34
CA ILE A 172 0.57 -2.96 -3.79
C ILE A 172 1.25 -3.07 -2.42
N ILE A 173 0.72 -3.92 -1.53
CA ILE A 173 1.30 -4.13 -0.19
C ILE A 173 2.69 -4.79 -0.27
N ARG A 174 2.86 -5.79 -1.14
CA ARG A 174 4.14 -6.47 -1.38
C ARG A 174 5.19 -5.48 -1.88
N PHE A 175 4.83 -4.58 -2.79
CA PHE A 175 5.73 -3.53 -3.25
C PHE A 175 6.12 -2.56 -2.13
N LEU A 176 5.16 -2.10 -1.31
CA LEU A 176 5.46 -1.24 -0.18
C LEU A 176 6.45 -1.90 0.80
N ASN A 177 6.26 -3.19 1.08
CA ASN A 177 7.19 -3.94 1.92
C ASN A 177 8.59 -4.04 1.28
N GLN A 178 8.69 -4.34 -0.01
CA GLN A 178 9.98 -4.41 -0.73
C GLN A 178 10.68 -3.05 -0.77
N TYR A 179 9.92 -1.98 -0.99
CA TYR A 179 10.40 -0.60 -0.99
C TYR A 179 10.96 -0.20 0.38
N ALA A 180 10.24 -0.49 1.47
CA ALA A 180 10.68 -0.21 2.82
C ALA A 180 11.94 -1.00 3.21
N LEU A 181 12.01 -2.29 2.82
CA LEU A 181 13.21 -3.11 3.01
C LEU A 181 14.43 -2.56 2.27
N SER A 182 14.23 -2.13 1.01
CA SER A 182 15.29 -1.51 0.21
C SER A 182 15.86 -0.28 0.91
N LEU A 183 14.99 0.59 1.43
CA LEU A 183 15.39 1.78 2.17
C LEU A 183 16.14 1.47 3.47
N THR A 184 15.63 0.56 4.29
CA THR A 184 16.27 0.30 5.59
C THR A 184 17.56 -0.47 5.46
N ASN A 185 17.72 -1.30 4.42
CA ASN A 185 18.88 -2.18 4.24
C ASN A 185 19.85 -1.71 3.14
N ASN A 186 19.53 -0.61 2.45
CA ASN A 186 20.32 -0.06 1.35
C ASN A 186 20.61 -1.12 0.25
N VAL A 187 19.58 -1.91 -0.10
CA VAL A 187 19.64 -2.93 -1.14
C VAL A 187 18.81 -2.45 -2.33
N PRO A 188 19.34 -2.42 -3.56
CA PRO A 188 18.60 -1.92 -4.71
C PRO A 188 17.49 -2.88 -5.16
N ILE A 189 16.42 -2.33 -5.73
CA ILE A 189 15.37 -3.08 -6.44
C ILE A 189 15.64 -2.93 -7.94
N ARG A 190 15.91 -4.03 -8.65
CA ARG A 190 16.29 -4.01 -10.08
C ARG A 190 17.40 -2.99 -10.40
N GLY A 191 18.41 -2.90 -9.51
CA GLY A 191 19.54 -1.97 -9.65
C GLY A 191 19.27 -0.53 -9.20
N LEU A 192 18.03 -0.20 -8.79
CA LEU A 192 17.66 1.13 -8.32
C LEU A 192 17.72 1.21 -6.80
N PHE A 193 18.49 2.15 -6.26
CA PHE A 193 18.44 2.49 -4.84
C PHE A 193 17.23 3.38 -4.56
N MET A 194 16.47 3.10 -3.49
CA MET A 194 15.21 3.81 -3.23
C MET A 194 15.38 5.17 -2.55
N HIS A 195 16.55 5.49 -1.99
CA HIS A 195 16.79 6.76 -1.28
C HIS A 195 16.52 8.02 -2.11
N PRO A 196 16.97 8.14 -3.37
CA PRO A 196 16.64 9.30 -4.19
C PRO A 196 15.13 9.46 -4.41
N PHE A 197 14.39 8.35 -4.56
CA PHE A 197 12.94 8.40 -4.75
C PHE A 197 12.22 8.76 -3.46
N PHE A 198 12.67 8.24 -2.31
CA PHE A 198 12.14 8.66 -1.01
C PHE A 198 12.31 10.17 -0.77
N ALA A 199 13.44 10.75 -1.18
CA ALA A 199 13.70 12.18 -1.02
C ALA A 199 12.94 13.08 -2.00
N ASN A 200 12.64 12.59 -3.21
CA ASN A 200 12.08 13.42 -4.30
C ASN A 200 10.61 13.11 -4.63
N THR A 201 10.09 11.99 -4.16
CA THR A 201 8.74 11.51 -4.42
C THR A 201 8.02 11.21 -3.12
N ARG A 202 6.74 11.57 -3.05
CA ARG A 202 5.77 11.02 -2.11
C ARG A 202 4.88 10.05 -2.86
N LEU A 203 5.01 8.77 -2.54
CA LEU A 203 4.18 7.71 -3.08
C LEU A 203 2.93 7.56 -2.20
N SER A 204 1.76 7.78 -2.79
CA SER A 204 0.45 7.54 -2.19
C SER A 204 -0.14 6.22 -2.71
N LEU A 205 -0.64 5.37 -1.82
CA LEU A 205 -1.18 4.06 -2.13
C LEU A 205 -2.55 3.89 -1.47
N VAL A 206 -3.58 3.50 -2.23
CA VAL A 206 -4.85 3.00 -1.67
C VAL A 206 -5.04 1.55 -2.14
N PRO A 207 -4.56 0.57 -1.36
CA PRO A 207 -4.47 -0.81 -1.81
C PRO A 207 -5.82 -1.46 -2.14
N MET A 208 -6.85 -1.14 -1.35
CA MET A 208 -8.18 -1.74 -1.46
C MET A 208 -9.26 -0.66 -1.38
N VAL A 209 -9.87 -0.34 -2.52
CA VAL A 209 -10.96 0.65 -2.61
C VAL A 209 -12.31 0.04 -2.22
N ASN A 210 -12.54 -1.24 -2.55
CA ASN A 210 -13.80 -1.96 -2.32
C ASN A 210 -13.65 -3.08 -1.25
N PRO A 211 -13.42 -2.74 0.03
CA PRO A 211 -13.17 -3.76 1.05
C PRO A 211 -14.38 -4.64 1.38
N ASP A 212 -15.59 -4.17 1.08
CA ASP A 212 -16.81 -4.96 1.29
C ASP A 212 -17.01 -6.00 0.20
N GLY A 213 -16.89 -5.59 -1.06
CA GLY A 213 -16.97 -6.52 -2.18
C GLY A 213 -15.84 -7.55 -2.18
N VAL A 214 -14.59 -7.15 -1.84
CA VAL A 214 -13.46 -8.10 -1.75
C VAL A 214 -13.75 -9.20 -0.72
N ASN A 215 -14.20 -8.84 0.48
CA ASN A 215 -14.56 -9.82 1.49
C ASN A 215 -15.72 -10.72 1.02
N LEU A 216 -16.71 -10.17 0.31
CA LEU A 216 -17.82 -10.95 -0.27
C LEU A 216 -17.31 -12.00 -1.27
N VAL A 217 -16.37 -11.62 -2.15
CA VAL A 217 -15.79 -12.56 -3.14
C VAL A 217 -15.03 -13.70 -2.45
N ILE A 218 -14.27 -13.39 -1.40
CA ILE A 218 -13.38 -14.38 -0.74
C ILE A 218 -14.16 -15.26 0.27
N ASN A 219 -15.00 -14.66 1.09
CA ASN A 219 -15.66 -15.32 2.23
C ASN A 219 -17.15 -15.62 1.99
N GLY A 220 -17.70 -15.22 0.84
CA GLY A 220 -19.11 -15.40 0.51
C GLY A 220 -20.06 -14.50 1.29
N SER A 221 -21.36 -14.81 1.20
CA SER A 221 -22.47 -13.96 1.68
C SER A 221 -22.41 -13.62 3.17
N THR A 222 -21.87 -14.53 3.99
CA THR A 222 -21.75 -14.35 5.44
C THR A 222 -20.90 -13.13 5.83
N SER A 223 -19.99 -12.70 4.95
CA SER A 223 -19.16 -11.52 5.16
C SER A 223 -19.88 -10.19 4.89
N ALA A 224 -21.08 -10.23 4.29
CA ALA A 224 -21.88 -9.07 3.95
C ALA A 224 -22.72 -8.52 5.13
N GLY A 225 -22.75 -9.21 6.27
CA GLY A 225 -23.48 -8.77 7.46
C GLY A 225 -24.96 -8.49 7.17
N GLU A 226 -25.42 -7.27 7.47
CA GLU A 226 -26.81 -6.86 7.23
C GLU A 226 -27.21 -6.86 5.73
N HIS A 227 -26.24 -6.91 4.82
CA HIS A 227 -26.47 -6.98 3.38
C HIS A 227 -26.55 -8.40 2.82
N GLU A 228 -26.41 -9.45 3.65
CA GLU A 228 -26.37 -10.84 3.19
C GLU A 228 -27.55 -11.23 2.27
N THR A 229 -28.78 -10.92 2.68
CA THR A 229 -29.96 -11.19 1.84
C THR A 229 -29.92 -10.43 0.52
N ALA A 230 -29.50 -9.15 0.55
CA ALA A 230 -29.49 -8.28 -0.62
C ALA A 230 -28.44 -8.74 -1.65
N VAL A 231 -27.23 -9.13 -1.22
CA VAL A 231 -26.19 -9.60 -2.15
C VAL A 231 -26.58 -10.93 -2.79
N LEU A 232 -27.27 -11.81 -2.06
CA LEU A 232 -27.82 -13.05 -2.63
C LEU A 232 -28.93 -12.74 -3.65
N GLU A 233 -29.87 -11.83 -3.34
CA GLU A 233 -30.90 -11.42 -4.30
C GLU A 233 -30.29 -10.82 -5.57
N ILE A 234 -29.32 -9.92 -5.44
CA ILE A 234 -28.58 -9.33 -6.58
C ILE A 234 -27.85 -10.42 -7.38
N ASN A 235 -27.31 -11.44 -6.71
CA ASN A 235 -26.61 -12.56 -7.34
C ASN A 235 -27.54 -13.72 -7.76
N ASN A 236 -28.85 -13.49 -7.89
CA ASN A 236 -29.85 -14.52 -8.25
C ASN A 236 -29.83 -15.77 -7.35
N HIS A 237 -29.62 -15.55 -6.05
CA HIS A 237 -29.45 -16.56 -5.00
C HIS A 237 -28.28 -17.54 -5.23
N SER A 238 -27.32 -17.18 -6.09
CA SER A 238 -26.05 -17.90 -6.20
C SER A 238 -25.15 -17.58 -5.01
N GLU A 239 -24.61 -18.62 -4.38
CA GLU A 239 -23.58 -18.48 -3.35
C GLU A 239 -22.16 -18.32 -3.94
N ASP A 240 -22.02 -18.48 -5.26
CA ASP A 240 -20.77 -18.19 -5.97
C ASP A 240 -20.69 -16.70 -6.32
N PHE A 241 -19.80 -16.00 -5.61
CA PHE A 241 -19.52 -14.58 -5.79
C PHE A 241 -18.25 -14.30 -6.61
N SER A 242 -17.60 -15.30 -7.22
CA SER A 242 -16.39 -15.13 -8.03
C SER A 242 -16.54 -14.07 -9.14
N ASN A 243 -17.75 -13.91 -9.66
CA ASN A 243 -18.11 -12.95 -10.69
C ASN A 243 -18.49 -11.56 -10.17
N TRP A 244 -18.45 -11.32 -8.86
CA TRP A 244 -18.84 -10.04 -8.26
C TRP A 244 -17.74 -8.98 -8.47
N LYS A 245 -18.06 -7.91 -9.20
CA LYS A 245 -17.20 -6.72 -9.39
C LYS A 245 -17.62 -5.56 -8.49
N ALA A 246 -18.92 -5.39 -8.30
CA ALA A 246 -19.51 -4.24 -7.64
C ALA A 246 -19.08 -4.08 -6.16
N ASN A 247 -19.42 -2.93 -5.56
CA ASN A 247 -19.45 -2.79 -4.10
C ASN A 247 -20.59 -3.64 -3.50
N ILE A 248 -20.76 -3.58 -2.18
CA ILE A 248 -21.76 -4.41 -1.48
C ILE A 248 -23.21 -4.11 -1.88
N ARG A 249 -23.48 -2.92 -2.45
CA ARG A 249 -24.81 -2.52 -2.92
C ARG A 249 -25.06 -2.90 -4.38
N GLY A 250 -24.15 -3.64 -5.00
CA GLY A 250 -24.27 -4.00 -6.42
C GLY A 250 -24.03 -2.83 -7.37
N VAL A 251 -23.27 -1.80 -6.96
CA VAL A 251 -22.84 -0.68 -7.80
C VAL A 251 -21.38 -0.85 -8.21
N ASP A 252 -21.09 -0.71 -9.50
CA ASP A 252 -19.74 -0.72 -10.04
C ASP A 252 -19.01 0.60 -9.75
N LEU A 253 -18.02 0.55 -8.87
CA LEU A 253 -17.26 1.73 -8.44
C LEU A 253 -16.45 2.37 -9.57
N ASN A 254 -16.10 1.62 -10.62
CA ASN A 254 -15.39 2.18 -11.78
C ASN A 254 -16.36 2.67 -12.88
N ASN A 255 -17.66 2.78 -12.55
CA ASN A 255 -18.66 3.50 -13.36
C ASN A 255 -19.32 4.65 -12.56
N GLN A 256 -18.66 5.11 -11.49
CA GLN A 256 -19.20 6.11 -10.57
C GLN A 256 -18.67 7.53 -10.81
N TYR A 257 -17.82 7.78 -11.81
CA TYR A 257 -17.20 9.09 -11.98
C TYR A 257 -17.84 9.93 -13.09
N PRO A 258 -17.92 11.27 -12.93
CA PRO A 258 -18.62 12.17 -13.86
C PRO A 258 -17.76 12.45 -15.11
N ALA A 259 -17.48 11.41 -15.88
CA ALA A 259 -16.77 11.44 -17.15
C ALA A 259 -17.59 10.69 -18.19
N GLN A 260 -18.55 11.38 -18.83
CA GLN A 260 -19.56 10.78 -19.71
C GLN A 260 -20.44 9.72 -19.01
N TRP A 261 -20.76 9.94 -17.74
CA TRP A 261 -21.54 9.01 -16.93
C TRP A 261 -22.92 8.72 -17.52
N GLU A 262 -23.63 9.74 -18.01
CA GLU A 262 -24.96 9.57 -18.59
C GLU A 262 -24.94 8.69 -19.84
N THR A 263 -23.88 8.83 -20.65
CA THR A 263 -23.64 7.99 -21.84
C THR A 263 -23.38 6.55 -21.44
N GLU A 264 -22.53 6.33 -20.43
CA GLU A 264 -22.22 5.00 -19.91
C GLU A 264 -23.46 4.35 -19.29
N ALA A 265 -24.22 5.09 -18.49
CA ALA A 265 -25.38 4.59 -17.79
C ALA A 265 -26.52 4.18 -18.71
N ALA A 266 -26.69 4.86 -19.85
CA ALA A 266 -27.72 4.53 -20.83
C ALA A 266 -27.55 3.15 -21.50
N ARG A 267 -26.35 2.55 -21.44
CA ARG A 267 -26.03 1.25 -22.05
C ARG A 267 -25.71 0.13 -21.05
N LYS A 268 -25.83 0.41 -19.75
CA LYS A 268 -25.49 -0.50 -18.65
C LYS A 268 -26.76 -0.98 -17.93
N PRO A 269 -26.66 -1.96 -16.99
CA PRO A 269 -27.80 -2.35 -16.16
C PRO A 269 -28.44 -1.13 -15.49
N THR A 270 -29.75 -1.19 -15.24
CA THR A 270 -30.54 -0.09 -14.65
C THR A 270 -30.89 -0.31 -13.18
N ALA A 271 -30.37 -1.39 -12.58
CA ALA A 271 -30.60 -1.78 -11.20
C ALA A 271 -29.35 -2.48 -10.64
N PRO A 272 -29.18 -2.55 -9.30
CA PRO A 272 -28.09 -3.27 -8.65
C PRO A 272 -27.82 -4.64 -9.25
N ALA A 273 -26.56 -4.89 -9.56
CA ALA A 273 -26.12 -6.11 -10.24
C ALA A 273 -24.72 -6.52 -9.71
N PRO A 274 -24.30 -7.79 -9.86
CA PRO A 274 -22.95 -8.21 -9.48
C PRO A 274 -21.85 -7.43 -10.21
N ARG A 275 -22.17 -6.81 -11.35
CA ARG A 275 -21.24 -6.08 -12.21
C ARG A 275 -21.96 -5.04 -13.05
N ASP A 276 -21.22 -4.03 -13.52
CA ASP A 276 -21.60 -3.06 -14.55
C ASP A 276 -22.71 -2.06 -14.20
N TYR A 277 -23.47 -2.22 -13.10
CA TYR A 277 -24.47 -1.23 -12.70
C TYR A 277 -23.80 0.09 -12.28
N PRO A 278 -24.05 1.23 -12.97
CA PRO A 278 -23.32 2.47 -12.76
C PRO A 278 -23.81 3.29 -11.56
N GLY A 279 -24.84 2.83 -10.85
CA GLY A 279 -25.50 3.58 -9.77
C GLY A 279 -26.63 4.49 -10.29
N THR A 280 -27.23 5.26 -9.38
CA THR A 280 -28.31 6.21 -9.71
C THR A 280 -27.81 7.57 -10.20
N GLY A 281 -26.51 7.81 -10.06
CA GLY A 281 -25.80 9.01 -10.49
C GLY A 281 -24.29 8.83 -10.24
N PRO A 282 -23.46 9.76 -10.73
CA PRO A 282 -22.03 9.75 -10.40
C PRO A 282 -21.82 10.15 -8.93
N LEU A 283 -20.77 9.59 -8.32
CA LEU A 283 -20.29 9.88 -6.97
C LEU A 283 -21.40 9.75 -5.91
N THR A 284 -22.17 8.66 -5.99
CA THR A 284 -23.18 8.29 -4.98
C THR A 284 -22.64 7.30 -3.96
N GLU A 285 -21.70 6.45 -4.36
CA GLU A 285 -21.10 5.44 -3.48
C GLU A 285 -19.98 6.05 -2.62
N PRO A 286 -19.93 5.73 -1.31
CA PRO A 286 -18.98 6.34 -0.39
C PRO A 286 -17.52 6.02 -0.74
N GLU A 287 -17.26 4.84 -1.33
CA GLU A 287 -15.93 4.47 -1.80
C GLU A 287 -15.44 5.37 -2.95
N ALA A 288 -16.31 5.62 -3.94
CA ALA A 288 -16.00 6.49 -5.07
C ALA A 288 -15.85 7.95 -4.62
N ILE A 289 -16.68 8.40 -3.68
CA ILE A 289 -16.57 9.74 -3.08
C ILE A 289 -15.22 9.90 -2.36
N ALA A 290 -14.80 8.91 -1.58
CA ALA A 290 -13.52 8.94 -0.87
C ALA A 290 -12.33 9.09 -1.83
N MET A 291 -12.31 8.32 -2.91
CA MET A 291 -11.26 8.40 -3.94
C MET A 291 -11.29 9.71 -4.74
N ALA A 292 -12.48 10.25 -5.02
CA ALA A 292 -12.62 11.56 -5.67
C ALA A 292 -12.13 12.70 -4.76
N ASN A 293 -12.44 12.65 -3.46
CA ASN A 293 -11.97 13.64 -2.50
C ASN A 293 -10.45 13.58 -2.33
N LEU A 294 -9.89 12.37 -2.21
CA LEU A 294 -8.43 12.20 -2.14
C LEU A 294 -7.73 12.83 -3.35
N ALA A 295 -8.23 12.59 -4.57
CA ALA A 295 -7.65 13.17 -5.78
C ALA A 295 -7.78 14.70 -5.84
N ARG A 296 -8.81 15.30 -5.22
CA ARG A 296 -8.95 16.76 -5.12
C ARG A 296 -8.04 17.37 -4.06
N GLU A 297 -7.80 16.64 -2.96
CA GLU A 297 -6.95 17.07 -1.85
C GLU A 297 -5.45 16.94 -2.16
N ARG A 298 -5.09 16.03 -3.08
CA ARG A 298 -3.71 15.75 -3.46
C ARG A 298 -3.41 16.32 -4.85
N ASN A 299 -2.17 16.69 -5.10
CA ASN A 299 -1.74 17.16 -6.42
C ASN A 299 -0.95 16.05 -7.12
N PHE A 300 -1.62 14.93 -7.37
CA PHE A 300 -1.00 13.79 -8.03
C PHE A 300 -0.47 14.19 -9.40
N ARG A 301 0.84 14.07 -9.59
CA ARG A 301 1.49 14.26 -10.88
C ARG A 301 1.07 13.16 -11.85
N ARG A 302 0.87 11.94 -11.34
CA ARG A 302 0.41 10.75 -12.06
C ARG A 302 -0.40 9.83 -11.16
N MET A 303 -1.34 9.11 -11.75
CA MET A 303 -2.19 8.13 -11.07
C MET A 303 -2.25 6.82 -11.86
N ASN A 304 -2.12 5.68 -11.17
CA ASN A 304 -2.28 4.34 -11.75
C ASN A 304 -3.39 3.60 -10.99
N ALA A 305 -4.46 3.25 -11.67
CA ALA A 305 -5.52 2.40 -11.15
C ALA A 305 -5.28 0.97 -11.61
N PHE A 306 -4.96 0.07 -10.68
CA PHE A 306 -4.73 -1.33 -10.97
C PHE A 306 -6.04 -2.10 -10.98
N HIS A 307 -6.20 -2.86 -12.06
CA HIS A 307 -7.33 -3.74 -12.34
C HIS A 307 -6.79 -5.07 -12.85
N THR A 308 -7.68 -6.04 -13.07
CA THR A 308 -7.35 -7.24 -13.85
C THR A 308 -8.50 -7.50 -14.83
N GLN A 309 -8.27 -7.92 -16.07
CA GLN A 309 -7.10 -8.58 -16.60
C GLN A 309 -6.92 -8.24 -18.09
N GLY A 310 -5.74 -8.53 -18.63
CA GLY A 310 -5.48 -8.47 -20.06
C GLY A 310 -4.07 -8.03 -20.45
N GLU A 311 -3.20 -7.72 -19.50
CA GLU A 311 -1.85 -7.18 -19.74
C GLU A 311 -1.87 -5.93 -20.64
N VAL A 312 -2.81 -5.03 -20.35
CA VAL A 312 -3.02 -3.78 -21.11
C VAL A 312 -2.96 -2.56 -20.21
N ILE A 313 -2.58 -1.42 -20.80
CA ILE A 313 -2.54 -0.12 -20.12
C ILE A 313 -3.41 0.88 -20.88
N PHE A 314 -4.57 1.24 -20.34
CA PHE A 314 -5.39 2.32 -20.88
C PHE A 314 -4.93 3.67 -20.35
N TRP A 315 -4.72 4.65 -21.24
CA TRP A 315 -4.02 5.90 -20.84
C TRP A 315 -4.59 7.21 -21.41
N GLY A 316 -5.53 7.15 -22.36
CA GLY A 316 -6.16 8.35 -22.94
C GLY A 316 -7.63 8.48 -22.55
N PHE A 317 -8.18 9.68 -22.70
CA PHE A 317 -9.62 9.94 -22.56
C PHE A 317 -10.00 11.16 -23.40
N GLN A 318 -10.74 10.97 -24.49
CA GLN A 318 -11.25 12.05 -25.36
C GLN A 318 -10.19 13.09 -25.79
N GLY A 319 -8.92 12.71 -25.89
CA GLY A 319 -7.81 13.62 -26.21
C GLY A 319 -7.49 14.64 -25.09
N MET A 320 -7.94 14.36 -23.86
CA MET A 320 -7.76 15.21 -22.69
C MET A 320 -6.49 14.87 -21.91
N GLU A 321 -5.88 13.72 -22.19
CA GLU A 321 -4.61 13.30 -21.61
C GLU A 321 -3.47 14.27 -21.99
N PRO A 322 -2.56 14.59 -21.04
CA PRO A 322 -1.45 15.49 -21.35
C PRO A 322 -0.39 14.78 -22.21
N PRO A 323 0.39 15.51 -23.04
CA PRO A 323 1.35 14.91 -23.97
C PRO A 323 2.38 13.98 -23.31
N GLU A 324 2.81 14.28 -22.09
CA GLU A 324 3.76 13.44 -21.36
C GLU A 324 3.22 12.04 -20.99
N ALA A 325 1.91 11.82 -21.06
CA ALA A 325 1.31 10.51 -20.78
C ALA A 325 1.82 9.43 -21.75
N GLU A 326 2.08 9.78 -23.01
CA GLU A 326 2.63 8.88 -24.01
C GLU A 326 4.06 8.45 -23.65
N THR A 327 4.90 9.38 -23.19
CA THR A 327 6.25 9.05 -22.71
C THR A 327 6.20 8.08 -21.54
N TYR A 328 5.28 8.29 -20.60
CA TYR A 328 5.15 7.42 -19.43
C TYR A 328 4.65 6.03 -19.79
N VAL A 329 3.63 5.91 -20.65
CA VAL A 329 3.07 4.61 -21.02
C VAL A 329 4.04 3.77 -21.83
N ASN A 330 4.84 4.40 -22.71
CA ASN A 330 5.89 3.70 -23.46
C ASN A 330 6.97 3.13 -22.53
N GLU A 331 7.28 3.85 -21.44
CA GLU A 331 8.20 3.30 -20.43
C GLU A 331 7.56 2.16 -19.64
N TYR A 332 6.27 2.25 -19.33
CA TYR A 332 5.53 1.16 -18.68
C TYR A 332 5.49 -0.09 -19.54
N GLU A 333 5.15 0.03 -20.83
CA GLU A 333 5.22 -1.05 -21.82
C GLU A 333 6.62 -1.69 -21.82
N ARG A 334 7.68 -0.87 -21.88
CA ARG A 334 9.05 -1.37 -21.92
C ARG A 334 9.44 -2.19 -20.70
N VAL A 335 8.94 -1.86 -19.51
CA VAL A 335 9.33 -2.50 -18.24
C VAL A 335 8.43 -3.64 -17.78
N SER A 336 7.19 -3.69 -18.27
CA SER A 336 6.22 -4.75 -17.92
C SER A 336 5.82 -5.65 -19.08
N GLY A 337 5.99 -5.22 -20.32
CA GLY A 337 5.48 -5.91 -21.51
C GLY A 337 4.01 -5.64 -21.82
N TYR A 338 3.31 -4.81 -21.02
CA TYR A 338 1.88 -4.59 -21.18
C TYR A 338 1.57 -3.65 -22.33
N THR A 339 0.53 -3.97 -23.09
CA THR A 339 0.20 -3.25 -24.33
C THR A 339 -0.50 -1.92 -24.02
N PRO A 340 0.04 -0.77 -24.46
CA PRO A 340 -0.61 0.51 -24.26
C PRO A 340 -1.78 0.69 -25.25
N ILE A 341 -2.96 1.01 -24.72
CA ILE A 341 -4.17 1.30 -25.52
C ILE A 341 -4.64 2.71 -25.19
N ARG A 342 -4.56 3.62 -26.17
CA ARG A 342 -4.88 5.03 -25.92
C ARG A 342 -6.37 5.25 -25.69
N PHE A 343 -7.23 4.67 -26.53
CA PHE A 343 -8.68 4.87 -26.47
C PHE A 343 -9.40 3.53 -26.42
N VAL A 344 -10.42 3.48 -25.58
CA VAL A 344 -11.36 2.37 -25.43
C VAL A 344 -12.76 2.97 -25.32
N ASP A 345 -13.77 2.27 -25.83
CA ASP A 345 -15.17 2.70 -25.71
C ASP A 345 -15.74 2.30 -24.34
N SER A 346 -15.16 2.89 -23.29
CA SER A 346 -15.57 2.77 -21.89
C SER A 346 -15.40 4.13 -21.24
N TYR A 347 -16.40 4.56 -20.49
CA TYR A 347 -16.41 5.85 -19.81
C TYR A 347 -16.73 5.69 -18.32
N ALA A 348 -16.86 6.81 -17.60
CA ALA A 348 -17.18 6.88 -16.17
C ALA A 348 -16.15 6.26 -15.21
N GLY A 349 -15.00 5.81 -15.73
CA GLY A 349 -13.90 5.25 -14.95
C GLY A 349 -13.13 6.30 -14.15
N TYR A 350 -12.45 5.85 -13.09
CA TYR A 350 -11.63 6.74 -12.26
C TYR A 350 -10.52 7.43 -13.07
N LYS A 351 -9.88 6.69 -13.97
CA LYS A 351 -8.89 7.22 -14.93
C LYS A 351 -9.46 8.33 -15.80
N ASP A 352 -10.64 8.09 -16.37
CA ASP A 352 -11.29 9.03 -17.30
C ASP A 352 -11.56 10.36 -16.63
N TRP A 353 -12.18 10.30 -15.45
CA TRP A 353 -12.45 11.47 -14.64
C TRP A 353 -11.17 12.18 -14.19
N PHE A 354 -10.15 11.43 -13.76
CA PHE A 354 -8.88 12.03 -13.35
C PHE A 354 -8.22 12.80 -14.50
N ILE A 355 -8.19 12.22 -15.71
CA ILE A 355 -7.66 12.88 -16.91
C ILE A 355 -8.50 14.12 -17.26
N GLN A 356 -9.82 13.99 -17.28
CA GLN A 356 -10.75 15.08 -17.62
C GLN A 356 -10.62 16.28 -16.67
N GLU A 357 -10.65 16.02 -15.37
CA GLU A 357 -10.73 17.01 -14.30
C GLU A 357 -9.38 17.68 -14.06
N PHE A 358 -8.32 16.89 -13.89
CA PHE A 358 -7.01 17.40 -13.45
C PHE A 358 -6.06 17.67 -14.60
N ARG A 359 -6.34 17.17 -15.82
CA ARG A 359 -5.43 17.26 -16.98
C ARG A 359 -4.04 16.70 -16.67
N ARG A 360 -4.02 15.62 -15.90
CA ARG A 360 -2.82 14.88 -15.48
C ARG A 360 -2.82 13.48 -16.10
N ALA A 361 -1.65 12.86 -16.17
CA ALA A 361 -1.53 11.51 -16.72
C ALA A 361 -2.15 10.49 -15.75
N GLY A 362 -3.18 9.79 -16.21
CA GLY A 362 -3.86 8.72 -15.50
C GLY A 362 -3.83 7.43 -16.30
N PHE A 363 -3.68 6.30 -15.62
CA PHE A 363 -3.55 4.98 -16.25
C PHE A 363 -4.50 4.00 -15.58
N THR A 364 -5.16 3.16 -16.36
CA THR A 364 -5.77 1.91 -15.91
C THR A 364 -4.84 0.80 -16.36
N VAL A 365 -4.27 0.06 -15.41
CA VAL A 365 -3.30 -1.01 -15.67
C VAL A 365 -3.99 -2.34 -15.36
N GLU A 366 -4.30 -3.11 -16.41
CA GLU A 366 -4.96 -4.41 -16.31
C GLU A 366 -3.89 -5.49 -16.16
N LEU A 367 -3.70 -6.00 -14.95
CA LEU A 367 -2.65 -6.95 -14.62
C LEU A 367 -3.05 -8.39 -14.96
N GLY A 368 -2.08 -9.21 -15.35
CA GLY A 368 -2.24 -10.65 -15.62
C GLY A 368 -3.26 -10.99 -16.72
N THR A 369 -3.50 -12.28 -16.94
CA THR A 369 -4.46 -12.78 -17.94
C THR A 369 -5.33 -13.93 -17.44
N GLY A 370 -6.54 -14.06 -18.00
CA GLY A 370 -7.46 -15.17 -17.73
C GLY A 370 -8.86 -14.72 -17.32
N VAL A 371 -9.41 -15.37 -16.30
CA VAL A 371 -10.77 -15.09 -15.78
C VAL A 371 -10.65 -14.72 -14.32
N ASN A 372 -11.26 -13.59 -13.95
CA ASN A 372 -11.26 -13.14 -12.56
C ASN A 372 -12.20 -14.00 -11.68
N PRO A 373 -11.84 -14.25 -10.41
CA PRO A 373 -10.58 -13.88 -9.77
C PRO A 373 -9.40 -14.66 -10.36
N LEU A 374 -8.31 -13.97 -10.68
CA LEU A 374 -7.14 -14.63 -11.27
C LEU A 374 -6.56 -15.66 -10.29
N PRO A 375 -6.11 -16.83 -10.78
CA PRO A 375 -5.46 -17.83 -9.94
C PRO A 375 -4.24 -17.23 -9.20
N ILE A 376 -4.14 -17.49 -7.90
CA ILE A 376 -3.08 -16.92 -7.06
C ILE A 376 -1.68 -17.42 -7.49
N GLU A 377 -1.61 -18.55 -8.19
CA GLU A 377 -0.39 -19.09 -8.78
C GLU A 377 0.26 -18.15 -9.81
N GLN A 378 -0.52 -17.25 -10.43
CA GLN A 378 0.01 -16.22 -11.34
C GLN A 378 0.68 -15.06 -10.60
N PHE A 379 0.48 -14.92 -9.28
CA PHE A 379 0.96 -13.77 -8.50
C PHE A 379 2.45 -13.46 -8.69
N PRO A 380 3.39 -14.45 -8.68
CA PRO A 380 4.81 -14.14 -8.84
C PRO A 380 5.15 -13.47 -10.18
N GLU A 381 4.52 -13.92 -11.28
CA GLU A 381 4.73 -13.35 -12.61
C GLU A 381 4.13 -11.95 -12.70
N ILE A 382 2.85 -11.81 -12.32
CA ILE A 382 2.15 -10.52 -12.28
C ILE A 382 2.94 -9.51 -11.43
N TYR A 383 3.46 -9.94 -10.28
CA TYR A 383 4.23 -9.07 -9.40
C TYR A 383 5.51 -8.56 -10.08
N GLU A 384 6.26 -9.42 -10.76
CA GLU A 384 7.49 -9.01 -11.45
C GLU A 384 7.20 -8.05 -12.61
N GLU A 385 6.15 -8.26 -13.39
CA GLU A 385 5.76 -7.32 -14.45
C GLU A 385 5.34 -5.96 -13.86
N THR A 386 4.47 -6.00 -12.85
CA THR A 386 3.93 -4.80 -12.19
C THR A 386 5.01 -4.03 -11.44
N LEU A 387 6.03 -4.72 -10.90
CA LEU A 387 7.17 -4.10 -10.24
C LEU A 387 7.91 -3.14 -11.19
N GLY A 388 7.96 -3.46 -12.49
CA GLY A 388 8.47 -2.56 -13.51
C GLY A 388 7.70 -1.23 -13.54
N VAL A 389 6.38 -1.30 -13.65
CA VAL A 389 5.48 -0.14 -13.67
C VAL A 389 5.59 0.69 -12.38
N LEU A 390 5.60 0.03 -11.22
CA LEU A 390 5.70 0.68 -9.92
C LEU A 390 7.03 1.45 -9.76
N LEU A 391 8.15 0.88 -10.21
CA LEU A 391 9.44 1.58 -10.21
C LEU A 391 9.47 2.73 -11.22
N ALA A 392 8.92 2.53 -12.43
CA ALA A 392 8.80 3.58 -13.44
C ALA A 392 7.99 4.77 -12.95
N ASN A 393 6.90 4.50 -12.23
CA ASN A 393 6.09 5.53 -11.60
C ASN A 393 6.89 6.39 -10.59
N LEU A 394 7.99 5.88 -10.03
CA LEU A 394 8.84 6.63 -9.10
C LEU A 394 9.93 7.46 -9.79
N TYR A 395 10.59 6.95 -10.85
CA TYR A 395 11.74 7.64 -11.46
C TYR A 395 11.39 8.58 -12.61
N LEU A 396 10.27 8.34 -13.32
CA LEU A 396 9.71 9.31 -14.27
C LEU A 396 9.23 10.56 -13.54
#